data_AF-A0A8J7E7P6-F1
#
_entry.id   AF-A0A8J7E7P6-F1
#
_cell.length_a   1.000
_cell.length_b   1.000
_cell.length_c   1.000
_cell.angle_alpha   90.00
_cell.angle_beta   90.00
_cell.angle_gamma   90.00
#
_symmetry.space_group_name_H-M   'P 1'
#
loop_
_entity.id
_entity.type
_entity.pdbx_description
1 polymer ?
#
loop_
_entity_poly.entity_id
_entity_poly.type
_entity_poly.pdbx_seq_one_letter_code
_entity_poly.pdbx_strand_id
1 'polypeptide(L)'
;MDASLSFDRLVFFGDSLTDTGGTFELSSQNLVVPLPPESLGYAQRFSNGEVYADIAPRLLGIEAVDNFALSAAASLGQLPLGTILALNGVLGLQSPDADLTLLNFDVNLNAQVNRFLENPGDTEDTAASLFIGLNDFGQFGLANPDATPEAVIAFAETVAAGTLAAAGRLVEAGVKTIILNTLPVSSFFPASTLQPSLPDTVTDIHNQALLAGRVGLTAAGVNVLVVDFATIAGEIAADPSAFGFLAPLSTFRFFGVGGNPTITETPDGPVLSFPENPASLDNLDQQAFFDLVHPTAAIQGVFAAFYSESLTSDVQILGGDNDIIKGSSADDLVLAGAGNDRVRLKGGDDVALGGLGNDTIFAGSGDDIVSLGSGDDIGFGGNGNDVIAGGVGNDLLLGGSGNDVLVDGLGSDRAFGGSGDDVFVYSEASLIGGTGESYRDSFFGGRGHDTLFLALTEATREMIEVADDIRTGLANLGLSTHSIETIQFIESPADLSSLEIGARIAEADLWGLI
;
A
#
# COMPACT_ATOMS: atom_id res chain seq x y z
N MET A 1 16.23 17.05 -12.13
CA MET A 1 15.35 18.21 -12.40
C MET A 1 14.08 17.81 -11.72
N ASP A 2 13.62 18.53 -10.70
CA ASP A 2 12.28 18.31 -10.12
C ASP A 2 11.31 18.11 -11.27
N ALA A 3 10.74 16.91 -11.41
CA ALA A 3 9.56 16.71 -12.23
C ALA A 3 8.41 17.39 -11.48
N SER A 4 8.37 18.73 -11.50
CA SER A 4 7.30 19.48 -10.86
C SER A 4 6.00 19.02 -11.50
N LEU A 5 5.13 18.42 -10.68
CA LEU A 5 3.81 17.96 -11.11
C LEU A 5 3.12 19.07 -11.90
N SER A 6 2.41 18.69 -12.96
CA SER A 6 1.65 19.64 -13.77
C SER A 6 0.38 20.19 -13.08
N PHE A 7 0.19 19.88 -11.80
CA PHE A 7 -1.00 20.17 -11.00
C PHE A 7 -0.59 20.38 -9.54
N ASP A 8 -1.36 21.17 -8.80
CA ASP A 8 -1.18 21.44 -7.37
C ASP A 8 -2.44 21.15 -6.52
N ARG A 9 -3.51 20.66 -7.17
CA ARG A 9 -4.74 20.18 -6.54
C ARG A 9 -5.07 18.76 -6.98
N LEU A 10 -5.42 17.90 -6.03
CA LEU A 10 -5.88 16.54 -6.26
C LEU A 10 -7.36 16.39 -5.89
N VAL A 11 -8.11 15.74 -6.77
CA VAL A 11 -9.53 15.39 -6.51
C VAL A 11 -9.72 13.90 -6.73
N PHE A 12 -10.12 13.19 -5.68
CA PHE A 12 -10.33 11.74 -5.71
C PHE A 12 -11.78 11.37 -5.94
N PHE A 13 -11.99 10.36 -6.79
CA PHE A 13 -13.25 9.69 -7.07
C PHE A 13 -13.04 8.18 -6.98
N GLY A 14 -13.92 7.47 -6.29
CA GLY A 14 -13.69 6.05 -6.06
C GLY A 14 -14.64 5.42 -5.06
N ASP A 15 -14.21 4.29 -4.52
CA ASP A 15 -14.96 3.51 -3.54
C ASP A 15 -14.26 3.46 -2.17
N SER A 16 -14.48 2.38 -1.40
CA SER A 16 -13.94 2.20 -0.06
C SER A 16 -12.41 2.15 0.00
N LEU A 17 -11.72 1.81 -1.09
CA LEU A 17 -10.26 1.84 -1.14
C LEU A 17 -9.71 3.27 -1.17
N THR A 18 -10.53 4.24 -1.56
CA THR A 18 -10.17 5.66 -1.71
C THR A 18 -10.86 6.55 -0.66
N ASP A 19 -11.94 6.09 -0.03
CA ASP A 19 -12.74 6.86 0.92
C ASP A 19 -11.95 7.20 2.21
N THR A 20 -11.71 8.49 2.44
CA THR A 20 -11.00 9.03 3.61
C THR A 20 -11.92 9.37 4.79
N GLY A 21 -13.14 8.81 4.82
CA GLY A 21 -14.11 8.97 5.92
C GLY A 21 -15.45 9.61 5.51
N GLY A 22 -15.67 9.86 4.22
CA GLY A 22 -16.93 10.40 3.70
C GLY A 22 -18.13 9.48 3.97
N THR A 23 -17.96 8.15 3.86
CA THR A 23 -19.04 7.22 4.25
C THR A 23 -19.31 7.26 5.75
N PHE A 24 -18.28 7.39 6.57
CA PHE A 24 -18.42 7.50 8.02
C PHE A 24 -19.19 8.76 8.39
N GLU A 25 -18.81 9.91 7.83
CA GLU A 25 -19.51 11.17 8.05
C GLU A 25 -20.98 11.09 7.60
N LEU A 26 -21.24 10.59 6.39
CA LEU A 26 -22.58 10.50 5.83
C LEU A 26 -23.49 9.55 6.64
N SER A 27 -22.94 8.40 7.06
CA SER A 27 -23.68 7.42 7.84
C SER A 27 -23.88 7.86 9.29
N SER A 28 -22.98 8.65 9.87
CA SER A 28 -23.13 9.20 11.23
C SER A 28 -24.34 10.13 11.40
N GLN A 29 -24.78 10.75 10.29
CA GLN A 29 -25.98 11.58 10.26
C GLN A 29 -27.28 10.76 10.24
N ASN A 30 -27.18 9.44 10.04
CA ASN A 30 -28.33 8.54 9.91
C ASN A 30 -28.35 7.42 10.94
N LEU A 31 -27.17 6.94 11.38
CA LEU A 31 -27.02 5.74 12.19
C LEU A 31 -26.56 6.09 13.60
N VAL A 32 -26.95 5.23 14.54
CA VAL A 32 -26.42 5.24 15.92
C VAL A 32 -24.95 4.83 15.96
N VAL A 33 -24.55 3.88 15.11
CA VAL A 33 -23.16 3.47 14.91
C VAL A 33 -22.82 3.68 13.43
N PRO A 34 -21.94 4.64 13.10
CA PRO A 34 -21.57 4.93 11.70
C PRO A 34 -20.81 3.77 11.05
N LEU A 35 -20.71 3.80 9.72
CA LEU A 35 -19.98 2.83 8.90
C LEU A 35 -18.74 3.47 8.24
N PRO A 36 -17.56 2.83 8.30
CA PRO A 36 -17.30 1.59 9.02
C PRO A 36 -17.21 1.83 10.54
N PRO A 37 -17.61 0.85 11.37
CA PRO A 37 -17.71 1.04 12.81
C PRO A 37 -16.34 1.02 13.50
N GLU A 38 -15.98 2.10 14.20
CA GLU A 38 -14.73 2.19 14.97
C GLU A 38 -14.62 1.10 16.05
N SER A 39 -15.75 0.61 16.57
CA SER A 39 -15.79 -0.47 17.55
C SER A 39 -15.21 -1.80 17.05
N LEU A 40 -14.96 -1.92 15.74
CA LEU A 40 -14.33 -3.08 15.12
C LEU A 40 -12.86 -2.82 14.73
N GLY A 41 -12.30 -1.69 15.13
CA GLY A 41 -10.91 -1.32 14.84
C GLY A 41 -10.73 -0.56 13.52
N TYR A 42 -11.81 -0.18 12.84
CA TYR A 42 -11.71 0.71 11.68
C TYR A 42 -11.39 2.14 12.14
N ALA A 43 -10.53 2.84 11.40
CA ALA A 43 -10.14 4.22 11.69
C ALA A 43 -11.00 5.25 10.94
N GLN A 44 -12.32 5.03 10.91
CA GLN A 44 -13.31 5.77 10.08
C GLN A 44 -13.14 5.61 8.57
N ARG A 45 -12.04 4.98 8.13
CA ARG A 45 -11.82 4.45 6.78
C ARG A 45 -12.15 2.97 6.78
N PHE A 46 -12.36 2.39 5.61
CA PHE A 46 -12.41 0.93 5.46
C PHE A 46 -10.99 0.35 5.50
N SER A 47 -10.29 0.56 6.62
CA SER A 47 -8.98 0.06 6.98
C SER A 47 -8.74 0.29 8.48
N ASN A 48 -7.65 -0.25 9.04
CA ASN A 48 -7.21 0.03 10.42
C ASN A 48 -6.49 1.37 10.59
N GLY A 49 -6.35 2.16 9.52
CA GLY A 49 -5.68 3.45 9.53
C GLY A 49 -6.00 4.28 8.29
N GLU A 50 -5.05 5.12 7.90
CA GLU A 50 -5.14 5.95 6.69
C GLU A 50 -5.19 5.10 5.42
N VAL A 51 -5.86 5.60 4.39
CA VAL A 51 -5.85 5.00 3.04
C VAL A 51 -4.87 5.76 2.13
N TYR A 52 -4.55 5.22 0.96
CA TYR A 52 -3.57 5.86 0.07
C TYR A 52 -3.93 7.31 -0.27
N ALA A 53 -5.22 7.65 -0.36
CA ALA A 53 -5.70 8.99 -0.63
C ALA A 53 -5.52 9.98 0.54
N ASP A 54 -5.31 9.51 1.78
CA ASP A 54 -4.88 10.36 2.90
C ASP A 54 -3.35 10.66 2.80
N ILE A 55 -2.56 9.68 2.34
CA ILE A 55 -1.09 9.67 2.44
C ILE A 55 -0.43 10.27 1.18
N ALA A 56 -0.83 9.84 -0.01
CA ALA A 56 -0.19 10.21 -1.28
C ALA A 56 -0.12 11.73 -1.52
N PRO A 57 -1.16 12.53 -1.21
CA PRO A 57 -1.03 13.98 -1.36
C PRO A 57 0.09 14.59 -0.51
N ARG A 58 0.39 14.02 0.67
CA ARG A 58 1.48 14.51 1.53
C ARG A 58 2.86 14.19 0.94
N LEU A 59 3.02 13.00 0.36
CA LEU A 59 4.24 12.62 -0.36
C LEU A 59 4.49 13.54 -1.57
N LEU A 60 3.41 13.89 -2.28
CA LEU A 60 3.45 14.81 -3.43
C LEU A 60 3.55 16.29 -3.04
N GLY A 61 3.49 16.63 -1.75
CA GLY A 61 3.47 18.03 -1.27
C GLY A 61 2.23 18.83 -1.68
N ILE A 62 1.10 18.16 -1.93
CA ILE A 62 -0.18 18.76 -2.36
C ILE A 62 -1.12 18.94 -1.16
N GLU A 63 -1.39 20.20 -0.81
CA GLU A 63 -2.32 20.54 0.30
C GLU A 63 -3.77 20.66 -0.17
N ALA A 64 -4.01 21.03 -1.44
CA ALA A 64 -5.35 21.20 -1.98
C ALA A 64 -5.92 19.84 -2.41
N VAL A 65 -6.68 19.20 -1.52
CA VAL A 65 -7.26 17.88 -1.74
C VAL A 65 -8.76 17.89 -1.50
N ASP A 66 -9.52 17.37 -2.47
CA ASP A 66 -10.93 17.01 -2.28
C ASP A 66 -11.11 15.51 -2.51
N ASN A 67 -11.96 14.86 -1.72
CA ASN A 67 -12.26 13.45 -1.90
C ASN A 67 -13.78 13.23 -1.96
N PHE A 68 -14.26 12.75 -3.10
CA PHE A 68 -15.66 12.41 -3.33
C PHE A 68 -15.92 10.90 -3.28
N ALA A 69 -14.89 10.08 -3.07
CA ALA A 69 -15.02 8.64 -2.97
C ALA A 69 -15.90 8.24 -1.78
N LEU A 70 -16.72 7.21 -1.99
CA LEU A 70 -17.63 6.68 -0.98
C LEU A 70 -17.70 5.17 -1.13
N SER A 71 -17.72 4.46 0.00
CA SER A 71 -17.81 3.01 0.03
C SER A 71 -19.00 2.45 -0.75
N ALA A 72 -18.80 1.24 -1.27
CA ALA A 72 -19.72 0.52 -2.15
C ALA A 72 -20.03 1.22 -3.49
N ALA A 73 -19.44 2.38 -3.77
CA ALA A 73 -19.63 3.05 -5.05
C ALA A 73 -19.23 2.14 -6.22
N ALA A 74 -20.08 2.16 -7.23
CA ALA A 74 -19.85 1.52 -8.51
C ALA A 74 -19.64 2.59 -9.59
N SER A 75 -18.96 2.20 -10.68
CA SER A 75 -18.78 3.01 -11.88
C SER A 75 -20.12 3.24 -12.59
N LEU A 76 -20.99 2.22 -12.60
CA LEU A 76 -22.26 2.24 -13.30
C LEU A 76 -23.46 2.49 -12.38
N GLY A 77 -24.54 3.00 -12.97
CA GLY A 77 -25.85 3.06 -12.31
C GLY A 77 -25.95 4.09 -11.18
N GLN A 78 -26.88 3.83 -10.26
CA GLN A 78 -27.14 4.63 -9.06
C GLN A 78 -27.24 3.71 -7.85
N LEU A 79 -26.62 4.10 -6.74
CA LEU A 79 -26.67 3.36 -5.49
C LEU A 79 -26.99 4.33 -4.34
N PRO A 80 -28.26 4.40 -3.92
CA PRO A 80 -28.64 5.18 -2.77
C PRO A 80 -28.03 4.63 -1.48
N LEU A 81 -27.60 5.52 -0.57
CA LEU A 81 -27.10 5.17 0.76
C LEU A 81 -28.03 4.20 1.50
N GLY A 82 -29.34 4.42 1.44
CA GLY A 82 -30.33 3.56 2.09
C GLY A 82 -30.26 2.10 1.63
N THR A 83 -29.87 1.85 0.37
CA THR A 83 -29.63 0.50 -0.15
C THR A 83 -28.40 -0.12 0.50
N ILE A 84 -27.31 0.63 0.66
CA ILE A 84 -26.09 0.17 1.33
C ILE A 84 -26.39 -0.19 2.79
N LEU A 85 -27.11 0.69 3.49
CA LEU A 85 -27.50 0.45 4.89
C LEU A 85 -28.40 -0.78 5.02
N ALA A 86 -29.29 -1.02 4.05
CA ALA A 86 -30.14 -2.21 4.01
C ALA A 86 -29.34 -3.49 3.79
N LEU A 87 -28.40 -3.49 2.84
CA LEU A 87 -27.55 -4.64 2.51
C LEU A 87 -26.65 -5.04 3.69
N ASN A 88 -26.19 -4.06 4.47
CA ASN A 88 -25.41 -4.29 5.68
C ASN A 88 -26.28 -4.61 6.92
N GLY A 89 -27.60 -4.68 6.78
CA GLY A 89 -28.52 -5.01 7.87
C GLY A 89 -28.64 -3.92 8.95
N VAL A 90 -28.16 -2.71 8.68
CA VAL A 90 -28.13 -1.60 9.65
C VAL A 90 -29.19 -0.53 9.39
N LEU A 91 -30.02 -0.66 8.34
CA LEU A 91 -31.10 0.31 8.06
C LEU A 91 -32.08 0.48 9.23
N GLY A 92 -32.25 -0.55 10.08
CA GLY A 92 -33.09 -0.48 11.29
C GLY A 92 -32.43 0.19 12.50
N LEU A 93 -31.16 0.59 12.40
CA LEU A 93 -30.35 1.15 13.48
C LEU A 93 -30.22 2.68 13.37
N GLN A 94 -31.24 3.32 12.81
CA GLN A 94 -31.28 4.76 12.61
C GLN A 94 -31.25 5.50 13.95
N SER A 95 -30.49 6.60 14.00
CA SER A 95 -30.50 7.47 15.17
C SER A 95 -31.85 8.18 15.30
N PRO A 96 -32.26 8.60 16.52
CA PRO A 96 -33.49 9.37 16.71
C PRO A 96 -33.54 10.67 15.89
N ASP A 97 -32.37 11.23 15.57
CA ASP A 97 -32.18 12.48 14.85
C ASP A 97 -31.77 12.26 13.38
N ALA A 98 -31.97 11.05 12.84
CA ALA A 98 -31.53 10.69 11.49
C ALA A 98 -32.10 11.60 10.40
N ASP A 99 -31.23 12.13 9.53
CA ASP A 99 -31.67 12.83 8.32
C ASP A 99 -32.00 11.82 7.20
N LEU A 100 -33.23 11.32 7.24
CA LEU A 100 -33.71 10.33 6.28
C LEU A 100 -33.71 10.81 4.82
N THR A 101 -33.52 12.10 4.55
CA THR A 101 -33.37 12.59 3.17
C THR A 101 -32.09 12.08 2.52
N LEU A 102 -31.06 11.83 3.32
CA LEU A 102 -29.77 11.29 2.89
C LEU A 102 -29.84 9.80 2.50
N LEU A 103 -30.92 9.08 2.80
CA LEU A 103 -31.08 7.70 2.32
C LEU A 103 -31.14 7.60 0.78
N ASN A 104 -31.50 8.69 0.10
CA ASN A 104 -31.48 8.78 -1.36
C ASN A 104 -30.16 9.32 -1.91
N PHE A 105 -29.17 9.59 -1.04
CA PHE A 105 -27.86 10.09 -1.45
C PHE A 105 -27.17 9.03 -2.31
N ASP A 106 -26.97 9.34 -3.59
CA ASP A 106 -26.35 8.42 -4.54
C ASP A 106 -24.82 8.44 -4.38
N VAL A 107 -24.24 7.27 -4.08
CA VAL A 107 -22.80 7.15 -3.83
C VAL A 107 -21.99 6.86 -5.09
N ASN A 108 -22.63 6.44 -6.19
CA ASN A 108 -21.91 5.96 -7.38
C ASN A 108 -21.13 7.08 -8.09
N LEU A 109 -20.15 6.68 -8.90
CA LEU A 109 -19.19 7.57 -9.55
C LEU A 109 -19.86 8.75 -10.26
N ASN A 110 -20.95 8.51 -11.00
CA ASN A 110 -21.65 9.58 -11.72
C ASN A 110 -22.19 10.67 -10.77
N ALA A 111 -22.65 10.28 -9.58
CA ALA A 111 -23.12 11.20 -8.56
C ALA A 111 -21.96 11.91 -7.85
N GLN A 112 -20.83 11.21 -7.63
CA GLN A 112 -19.59 11.83 -7.13
C GLN A 112 -19.13 12.95 -8.07
N VAL A 113 -19.06 12.66 -9.38
CA VAL A 113 -18.75 13.67 -10.41
C VAL A 113 -19.79 14.78 -10.45
N ASN A 114 -21.09 14.49 -10.32
CA ASN A 114 -22.12 15.54 -10.25
C ASN A 114 -21.83 16.53 -9.13
N ARG A 115 -21.50 16.04 -7.92
CA ARG A 115 -21.22 16.89 -6.76
C ARG A 115 -19.98 17.77 -6.98
N PHE A 116 -18.93 17.23 -7.58
CA PHE A 116 -17.78 18.05 -7.97
C PHE A 116 -18.18 19.16 -8.97
N LEU A 117 -18.97 18.82 -9.98
CA LEU A 117 -19.39 19.77 -11.02
C LEU A 117 -20.35 20.87 -10.54
N GLU A 118 -20.98 20.71 -9.38
CA GLU A 118 -21.80 21.77 -8.76
C GLU A 118 -20.93 22.96 -8.31
N ASN A 119 -19.69 22.70 -7.88
CA ASN A 119 -18.73 23.72 -7.49
C ASN A 119 -17.29 23.24 -7.74
N PRO A 120 -16.82 23.23 -9.01
CA PRO A 120 -15.55 22.60 -9.38
C PRO A 120 -14.33 23.37 -8.86
N GLY A 121 -14.47 24.64 -8.47
CA GLY A 121 -13.34 25.49 -8.09
C GLY A 121 -12.41 25.76 -9.27
N ASP A 122 -11.11 25.82 -9.01
CA ASP A 122 -10.09 25.85 -10.07
C ASP A 122 -9.92 24.46 -10.69
N THR A 123 -9.97 24.37 -12.01
CA THR A 123 -9.84 23.11 -12.76
C THR A 123 -8.58 23.04 -13.61
N GLU A 124 -7.85 24.14 -13.78
CA GLU A 124 -6.66 24.17 -14.65
C GLU A 124 -5.50 23.42 -14.01
N ASP A 125 -5.27 23.65 -12.71
CA ASP A 125 -4.20 23.02 -11.92
C ASP A 125 -4.69 21.79 -11.12
N THR A 126 -5.84 21.22 -11.52
CA THR A 126 -6.43 20.03 -10.87
C THR A 126 -6.11 18.75 -11.63
N ALA A 127 -5.66 17.73 -10.89
CA ALA A 127 -5.69 16.34 -11.30
C ALA A 127 -6.87 15.61 -10.66
N ALA A 128 -7.69 14.94 -11.48
CA ALA A 128 -8.76 14.08 -11.00
C ALA A 128 -8.33 12.61 -11.07
N SER A 129 -8.33 11.93 -9.93
CA SER A 129 -7.95 10.52 -9.80
C SER A 129 -9.19 9.64 -9.67
N LEU A 130 -9.29 8.61 -10.53
CA LEU A 130 -10.42 7.69 -10.56
C LEU A 130 -9.95 6.28 -10.24
N PHE A 131 -10.40 5.72 -9.10
CA PHE A 131 -10.13 4.33 -8.70
C PHE A 131 -11.44 3.64 -8.32
N ILE A 132 -12.05 2.94 -9.29
CA ILE A 132 -13.44 2.48 -9.21
C ILE A 132 -13.70 1.31 -10.16
N GLY A 133 -14.52 0.36 -9.73
CA GLY A 133 -15.07 -0.69 -10.61
C GLY A 133 -15.22 -2.07 -9.97
N LEU A 134 -14.49 -2.37 -8.89
CA LEU A 134 -14.56 -3.69 -8.24
C LEU A 134 -15.97 -4.01 -7.72
N ASN A 135 -16.66 -3.01 -7.18
CA ASN A 135 -18.05 -3.17 -6.70
C ASN A 135 -19.04 -3.50 -7.83
N ASP A 136 -18.83 -3.02 -9.06
CA ASP A 136 -19.69 -3.36 -10.20
C ASP A 136 -19.70 -4.86 -10.45
N PHE A 137 -18.53 -5.50 -10.35
CA PHE A 137 -18.39 -6.93 -10.58
C PHE A 137 -19.02 -7.77 -9.47
N GLY A 138 -18.85 -7.37 -8.21
CA GLY A 138 -19.52 -8.03 -7.08
C GLY A 138 -21.04 -7.96 -7.20
N GLN A 139 -21.57 -6.79 -7.54
CA GLN A 139 -23.02 -6.60 -7.75
C GLN A 139 -23.54 -7.38 -8.97
N PHE A 140 -22.78 -7.38 -10.07
CA PHE A 140 -23.14 -8.11 -11.28
C PHE A 140 -23.19 -9.62 -11.05
N GLY A 141 -22.19 -10.19 -10.36
CA GLY A 141 -22.13 -11.62 -10.05
C GLY A 141 -23.30 -12.08 -9.17
N LEU A 142 -23.65 -11.29 -8.15
CA LEU A 142 -24.81 -11.56 -7.29
C LEU A 142 -26.14 -11.50 -8.05
N ALA A 143 -26.28 -10.54 -8.98
CA ALA A 143 -27.49 -10.37 -9.78
C ALA A 143 -27.60 -11.38 -10.94
N ASN A 144 -26.48 -11.90 -11.42
CA ASN A 144 -26.39 -12.75 -12.61
C ASN A 144 -25.53 -14.01 -12.34
N PRO A 145 -25.93 -14.90 -11.42
CA PRO A 145 -25.13 -16.06 -11.03
C PRO A 145 -24.88 -17.05 -12.18
N ASP A 146 -25.71 -17.00 -13.24
CA ASP A 146 -25.63 -17.86 -14.42
C ASP A 146 -25.08 -17.12 -15.67
N ALA A 147 -24.43 -15.96 -15.51
CA ALA A 147 -23.86 -15.20 -16.62
C ALA A 147 -22.85 -16.03 -17.42
N THR A 148 -22.89 -15.95 -18.75
CA THR A 148 -21.87 -16.60 -19.59
C THR A 148 -20.55 -15.84 -19.52
N PRO A 149 -19.40 -16.48 -19.77
CA PRO A 149 -18.11 -15.80 -19.83
C PRO A 149 -18.13 -14.58 -20.77
N GLU A 150 -18.80 -14.67 -21.92
CA GLU A 150 -18.92 -13.56 -22.86
C GLU A 150 -19.70 -12.37 -22.27
N ALA A 151 -20.73 -12.64 -21.46
CA ALA A 151 -21.50 -11.59 -20.79
C ALA A 151 -20.68 -10.90 -19.69
N VAL A 152 -19.87 -11.66 -18.95
CA VAL A 152 -18.96 -11.12 -17.93
C VAL A 152 -17.88 -10.23 -18.59
N ILE A 153 -17.31 -10.68 -19.70
CA ILE A 153 -16.31 -9.93 -20.49
C ILE A 153 -16.91 -8.61 -21.01
N ALA A 154 -18.09 -8.67 -21.65
CA ALA A 154 -18.74 -7.46 -22.14
C ALA A 154 -19.12 -6.49 -21.02
N PHE A 155 -19.43 -7.02 -19.83
CA PHE A 155 -19.69 -6.20 -18.66
C PHE A 155 -18.42 -5.48 -18.17
N ALA A 156 -17.27 -6.15 -18.15
CA ALA A 156 -15.98 -5.52 -17.79
C ALA A 156 -15.63 -4.33 -18.69
N GLU A 157 -15.83 -4.46 -20.00
CA GLU A 157 -15.65 -3.35 -20.95
C GLU A 157 -16.65 -2.20 -20.68
N THR A 158 -17.87 -2.54 -20.28
CA THR A 158 -18.91 -1.56 -19.94
C THR A 158 -18.56 -0.77 -18.68
N VAL A 159 -18.03 -1.44 -17.65
CA VAL A 159 -17.56 -0.78 -16.41
C VAL A 159 -16.43 0.20 -16.72
N ALA A 160 -15.43 -0.22 -17.51
CA ALA A 160 -14.33 0.66 -17.94
C ALA A 160 -14.84 1.87 -18.74
N ALA A 161 -15.82 1.66 -19.64
CA ALA A 161 -16.45 2.74 -20.40
C ALA A 161 -17.22 3.72 -19.50
N GLY A 162 -17.83 3.25 -18.40
CA GLY A 162 -18.45 4.10 -17.38
C GLY A 162 -17.45 5.05 -16.72
N THR A 163 -16.29 4.51 -16.33
CA THR A 163 -15.19 5.27 -15.72
C THR A 163 -14.64 6.32 -16.70
N LEU A 164 -14.43 5.94 -17.97
CA LEU A 164 -13.96 6.87 -19.01
C LEU A 164 -14.99 7.96 -19.34
N ALA A 165 -16.29 7.64 -19.29
CA ALA A 165 -17.34 8.63 -19.49
C ALA A 165 -17.36 9.66 -18.35
N ALA A 166 -17.17 9.23 -17.10
CA ALA A 166 -17.02 10.11 -15.96
C ALA A 166 -15.79 11.03 -16.11
N ALA A 167 -14.64 10.48 -16.50
CA ALA A 167 -13.44 11.26 -16.81
C ALA A 167 -13.68 12.29 -17.92
N GLY A 168 -14.39 11.92 -18.99
CA GLY A 168 -14.76 12.84 -20.07
C GLY A 168 -15.57 14.04 -19.57
N ARG A 169 -16.49 13.85 -18.62
CA ARG A 169 -17.28 14.93 -18.02
C ARG A 169 -16.42 15.90 -17.19
N LEU A 170 -15.41 15.39 -16.50
CA LEU A 170 -14.44 16.21 -15.75
C LEU A 170 -13.60 17.05 -16.71
N VAL A 171 -13.16 16.45 -17.82
CA VAL A 171 -12.45 17.15 -18.90
C VAL A 171 -13.30 18.25 -19.54
N GLU A 172 -14.58 17.97 -19.82
CA GLU A 172 -15.54 18.96 -20.32
C GLU A 172 -15.71 20.15 -19.36
N ALA A 173 -15.53 19.92 -18.06
CA ALA A 173 -15.56 20.95 -17.02
C ALA A 173 -14.22 21.70 -16.83
N GLY A 174 -13.18 21.32 -17.58
CA GLY A 174 -11.91 22.04 -17.63
C GLY A 174 -10.72 21.33 -16.97
N VAL A 175 -10.94 20.19 -16.29
CA VAL A 175 -9.86 19.41 -15.65
C VAL A 175 -8.81 19.00 -16.68
N LYS A 176 -7.54 19.33 -16.41
CA LYS A 176 -6.42 19.14 -17.36
C LYS A 176 -5.64 17.86 -17.16
N THR A 177 -5.68 17.28 -15.97
CA THR A 177 -5.00 16.03 -15.66
C THR A 177 -6.01 14.99 -15.18
N ILE A 178 -5.99 13.81 -15.80
CA ILE A 178 -6.77 12.65 -15.36
C ILE A 178 -5.79 11.55 -14.95
N ILE A 179 -5.94 11.04 -13.73
CA ILE A 179 -5.18 9.91 -13.22
C ILE A 179 -6.11 8.70 -13.24
N LEU A 180 -5.80 7.71 -14.09
CA LEU A 180 -6.55 6.47 -14.18
C LEU A 180 -5.82 5.39 -13.37
N ASN A 181 -6.50 4.83 -12.38
CA ASN A 181 -5.95 3.76 -11.56
C ASN A 181 -6.49 2.40 -12.04
N THR A 182 -5.61 1.44 -12.29
CA THR A 182 -6.03 0.07 -12.64
C THR A 182 -6.60 -0.65 -11.42
N LEU A 183 -7.40 -1.69 -11.63
CA LEU A 183 -7.95 -2.49 -10.54
C LEU A 183 -6.99 -3.64 -10.19
N PRO A 184 -6.65 -3.86 -8.90
CA PRO A 184 -6.05 -5.10 -8.44
C PRO A 184 -6.82 -6.32 -8.94
N VAL A 185 -6.10 -7.39 -9.27
CA VAL A 185 -6.72 -8.64 -9.69
C VAL A 185 -7.55 -9.24 -8.57
N SER A 186 -8.64 -9.93 -8.91
CA SER A 186 -9.57 -10.49 -7.93
C SER A 186 -8.93 -11.45 -6.92
N SER A 187 -7.94 -12.23 -7.34
CA SER A 187 -7.21 -13.18 -6.49
C SER A 187 -6.34 -12.53 -5.43
N PHE A 188 -6.03 -11.24 -5.57
CA PHE A 188 -5.33 -10.47 -4.54
C PHE A 188 -6.14 -10.40 -3.23
N PHE A 189 -7.47 -10.28 -3.34
CA PHE A 189 -8.33 -10.09 -2.17
C PHE A 189 -8.70 -11.42 -1.49
N PRO A 190 -8.71 -11.50 -0.15
CA PRO A 190 -9.09 -12.71 0.59
C PRO A 190 -10.51 -13.20 0.28
N ALA A 191 -11.43 -12.30 -0.07
CA ALA A 191 -12.80 -12.63 -0.46
C ALA A 191 -12.88 -13.66 -1.60
N SER A 192 -11.87 -13.70 -2.48
CA SER A 192 -11.75 -14.69 -3.56
C SER A 192 -11.74 -16.14 -3.05
N THR A 193 -11.37 -16.36 -1.78
CA THR A 193 -11.31 -17.70 -1.17
C THR A 193 -12.66 -18.21 -0.65
N LEU A 194 -13.67 -17.33 -0.48
CA LEU A 194 -14.96 -17.66 0.16
C LEU A 194 -16.14 -17.78 -0.81
N GLN A 195 -16.02 -17.22 -2.02
CA GLN A 195 -17.02 -17.32 -3.08
C GLN A 195 -16.32 -17.68 -4.39
N PRO A 196 -17.02 -18.12 -5.46
CA PRO A 196 -16.42 -18.16 -6.78
C PRO A 196 -15.90 -16.76 -7.08
N SER A 197 -14.59 -16.58 -7.04
CA SER A 197 -13.99 -15.30 -7.33
C SER A 197 -14.35 -14.93 -8.77
N LEU A 198 -14.52 -13.64 -9.03
CA LEU A 198 -14.32 -13.17 -10.40
C LEU A 198 -12.99 -13.75 -10.89
N PRO A 199 -12.93 -14.27 -12.13
CA PRO A 199 -11.66 -14.64 -12.70
C PRO A 199 -10.79 -13.39 -12.85
N ASP A 200 -9.49 -13.49 -12.58
CA ASP A 200 -8.55 -12.37 -12.75
C ASP A 200 -8.58 -11.79 -14.16
N THR A 201 -8.92 -12.62 -15.15
CA THR A 201 -9.11 -12.20 -16.54
C THR A 201 -10.20 -11.13 -16.71
N VAL A 202 -11.17 -11.02 -15.80
CA VAL A 202 -12.22 -9.99 -15.84
C VAL A 202 -11.65 -8.63 -15.48
N THR A 203 -10.85 -8.55 -14.41
CA THR A 203 -10.13 -7.33 -14.03
C THR A 203 -9.09 -6.95 -15.09
N ASP A 204 -8.41 -7.93 -15.70
CA ASP A 204 -7.48 -7.68 -16.80
C ASP A 204 -8.16 -7.03 -18.01
N ILE A 205 -9.32 -7.57 -18.41
CA ILE A 205 -10.10 -7.03 -19.54
C ILE A 205 -10.59 -5.62 -19.23
N HIS A 206 -11.08 -5.38 -18.01
CA HIS A 206 -11.43 -4.04 -17.56
C HIS A 206 -10.25 -3.07 -17.67
N ASN A 207 -9.09 -3.44 -17.10
CA ASN A 207 -7.90 -2.59 -17.09
C ASN A 207 -7.40 -2.33 -18.52
N GLN A 208 -7.38 -3.34 -19.39
CA GLN A 208 -7.06 -3.16 -20.81
C GLN A 208 -8.00 -2.19 -21.51
N ALA A 209 -9.32 -2.29 -21.27
CA ALA A 209 -10.30 -1.37 -21.84
C ALA A 209 -10.13 0.06 -21.31
N LEU A 210 -9.86 0.22 -20.01
CA LEU A 210 -9.58 1.51 -19.37
C LEU A 210 -8.35 2.18 -20.00
N LEU A 211 -7.25 1.45 -20.13
CA LEU A 211 -6.00 1.94 -20.71
C LEU A 211 -6.11 2.21 -22.20
N ALA A 212 -6.89 1.43 -22.95
CA ALA A 212 -7.19 1.72 -24.35
C ALA A 212 -7.97 3.04 -24.50
N GLY A 213 -8.87 3.34 -23.57
CA GLY A 213 -9.64 4.58 -23.50
C GLY A 213 -8.81 5.84 -23.31
N ARG A 214 -7.60 5.74 -22.74
CA ARG A 214 -6.64 6.85 -22.56
C ARG A 214 -6.40 7.62 -23.86
N VAL A 215 -6.35 6.92 -25.00
CA VAL A 215 -6.10 7.54 -26.31
C VAL A 215 -7.16 8.60 -26.63
N GLY A 216 -8.42 8.35 -26.28
CA GLY A 216 -9.52 9.29 -26.49
C GLY A 216 -9.36 10.56 -25.64
N LEU A 217 -9.01 10.40 -24.36
CA LEU A 217 -8.77 11.52 -23.45
C LEU A 217 -7.53 12.34 -23.85
N THR A 218 -6.45 11.67 -24.24
CA THR A 218 -5.21 12.32 -24.72
C THR A 218 -5.48 13.12 -25.99
N ALA A 219 -6.28 12.57 -26.93
CA ALA A 219 -6.68 13.28 -28.14
C ALA A 219 -7.53 14.54 -27.86
N ALA A 220 -8.17 14.63 -26.69
CA ALA A 220 -8.86 15.82 -26.21
C ALA A 220 -7.91 16.87 -25.59
N GLY A 221 -6.59 16.64 -25.59
CA GLY A 221 -5.58 17.58 -25.10
C GLY A 221 -5.38 17.55 -23.58
N VAL A 222 -5.74 16.44 -22.94
CA VAL A 222 -5.66 16.20 -21.49
C VAL A 222 -4.40 15.41 -21.18
N ASN A 223 -3.71 15.76 -20.09
CA ASN A 223 -2.64 14.93 -19.56
C ASN A 223 -3.27 13.70 -18.88
N VAL A 224 -2.95 12.49 -19.32
CA VAL A 224 -3.50 11.27 -18.72
C VAL A 224 -2.37 10.46 -18.13
N LEU A 225 -2.36 10.39 -16.80
CA LEU A 225 -1.44 9.60 -16.01
C LEU A 225 -2.12 8.29 -15.63
N VAL A 226 -1.31 7.26 -15.39
CA VAL A 226 -1.78 5.92 -15.04
C VAL A 226 -1.01 5.47 -13.81
N VAL A 227 -1.74 4.98 -12.81
CA VAL A 227 -1.16 4.26 -11.68
C VAL A 227 -1.62 2.82 -11.78
N ASP A 228 -0.67 1.90 -11.93
CA ASP A 228 -0.96 0.49 -12.18
C ASP A 228 -1.07 -0.31 -10.87
N PHE A 229 -2.14 -0.07 -10.10
CA PHE A 229 -2.36 -0.83 -8.86
C PHE A 229 -2.48 -2.34 -9.08
N ALA A 230 -2.86 -2.78 -10.28
CA ALA A 230 -2.86 -4.19 -10.64
C ALA A 230 -1.46 -4.82 -10.55
N THR A 231 -0.43 -4.10 -11.03
CA THR A 231 0.96 -4.54 -10.95
C THR A 231 1.43 -4.63 -9.51
N ILE A 232 1.37 -3.54 -8.73
CA ILE A 232 1.92 -3.55 -7.37
C ILE A 232 1.18 -4.56 -6.47
N ALA A 233 -0.14 -4.74 -6.65
CA ALA A 233 -0.87 -5.80 -5.97
C ALA A 233 -0.40 -7.22 -6.38
N GLY A 234 -0.04 -7.40 -7.66
CA GLY A 234 0.57 -8.63 -8.16
C GLY A 234 1.94 -8.91 -7.54
N GLU A 235 2.79 -7.89 -7.39
CA GLU A 235 4.09 -8.03 -6.73
C GLU A 235 3.96 -8.38 -5.25
N ILE A 236 3.07 -7.68 -4.52
CA ILE A 236 2.75 -8.03 -3.13
C ILE A 236 2.22 -9.47 -3.04
N ALA A 237 1.43 -9.93 -4.01
CA ALA A 237 0.95 -11.31 -4.03
C ALA A 237 2.04 -12.35 -4.31
N ALA A 238 3.01 -11.99 -5.14
CA ALA A 238 4.12 -12.87 -5.52
C ALA A 238 5.15 -12.99 -4.40
N ASP A 239 5.52 -11.87 -3.78
CA ASP A 239 6.44 -11.80 -2.65
C ASP A 239 5.93 -10.83 -1.57
N PRO A 240 5.02 -11.28 -0.68
CA PRO A 240 4.52 -10.45 0.41
C PRO A 240 5.63 -9.97 1.35
N SER A 241 6.71 -10.76 1.49
CA SER A 241 7.78 -10.47 2.45
C SER A 241 8.67 -9.31 2.01
N ALA A 242 8.80 -9.06 0.70
CA ALA A 242 9.47 -7.88 0.15
C ALA A 242 8.82 -6.53 0.55
N PHE A 243 7.60 -6.59 1.10
CA PHE A 243 6.82 -5.45 1.59
C PHE A 243 6.47 -5.57 3.09
N GLY A 244 7.21 -6.40 3.84
CA GLY A 244 6.99 -6.56 5.28
C GLY A 244 5.76 -7.38 5.68
N PHE A 245 5.05 -8.00 4.73
CA PHE A 245 3.88 -8.83 5.03
C PHE A 245 4.27 -10.28 5.30
N LEU A 246 4.07 -10.70 6.55
CA LEU A 246 4.46 -12.03 7.02
C LEU A 246 3.26 -12.93 7.28
N ALA A 247 2.10 -12.33 7.58
CA ALA A 247 0.86 -13.07 7.61
C ALA A 247 0.55 -13.59 6.19
N PRO A 248 0.04 -14.83 6.05
CA PRO A 248 -0.55 -15.24 4.78
C PRO A 248 -1.57 -14.18 4.32
N LEU A 249 -1.56 -13.81 3.04
CA LEU A 249 -2.49 -12.80 2.51
C LEU A 249 -3.96 -13.16 2.75
N SER A 250 -4.28 -14.45 2.93
CA SER A 250 -5.61 -14.93 3.33
C SER A 250 -5.96 -14.67 4.81
N THR A 251 -5.10 -14.00 5.57
CA THR A 251 -5.32 -13.62 6.96
C THR A 251 -6.04 -12.28 7.02
N PHE A 252 -7.21 -12.27 7.63
CA PHE A 252 -8.07 -11.09 7.77
C PHE A 252 -8.93 -11.21 9.03
N ARG A 253 -9.41 -10.08 9.57
CA ARG A 253 -10.40 -10.10 10.64
C ARG A 253 -11.77 -10.41 10.05
N PHE A 254 -12.38 -11.48 10.55
CA PHE A 254 -13.75 -11.83 10.18
C PHE A 254 -14.72 -11.14 11.14
N PHE A 255 -15.62 -10.32 10.61
CA PHE A 255 -16.75 -9.78 11.36
C PHE A 255 -18.03 -10.55 10.97
N GLY A 256 -18.56 -11.41 11.86
CA GLY A 256 -19.97 -11.84 11.73
C GLY A 256 -20.33 -13.28 11.32
N VAL A 257 -19.45 -14.31 11.35
CA VAL A 257 -19.99 -15.69 11.23
C VAL A 257 -20.59 -16.14 12.56
N GLY A 258 -21.93 -16.19 12.65
CA GLY A 258 -22.64 -16.93 13.69
C GLY A 258 -23.78 -16.21 14.42
N GLY A 259 -24.08 -14.95 14.09
CA GLY A 259 -25.19 -14.22 14.70
C GLY A 259 -25.41 -12.84 14.10
N ASN A 260 -26.61 -12.28 14.31
CA ASN A 260 -26.86 -10.87 14.03
C ASN A 260 -25.90 -10.01 14.86
N PRO A 261 -25.42 -8.87 14.32
CA PRO A 261 -24.68 -7.91 15.13
C PRO A 261 -25.49 -7.53 16.37
N THR A 262 -24.82 -7.46 17.52
CA THR A 262 -25.46 -7.04 18.77
C THR A 262 -25.05 -5.61 19.07
N ILE A 263 -26.04 -4.76 19.36
CA ILE A 263 -25.80 -3.48 20.00
C ILE A 263 -25.76 -3.70 21.50
N THR A 264 -24.66 -3.29 22.12
CA THR A 264 -24.53 -3.24 23.58
C THR A 264 -24.48 -1.79 24.01
N GLU A 265 -25.38 -1.39 24.90
CA GLU A 265 -25.35 -0.07 25.53
C GLU A 265 -24.15 0.02 26.49
N THR A 266 -23.25 0.99 26.29
CA THR A 266 -22.13 1.27 27.19
C THR A 266 -22.21 2.71 27.73
N PRO A 267 -21.51 3.04 28.83
CA PRO A 267 -21.46 4.41 29.35
C PRO A 267 -20.98 5.46 28.36
N ASP A 268 -20.17 5.05 27.37
CA ASP A 268 -19.58 5.90 26.35
C ASP A 268 -20.39 5.90 25.03
N GLY A 269 -21.49 5.14 24.98
CA GLY A 269 -22.39 5.02 23.85
C GLY A 269 -22.68 3.57 23.44
N PRO A 270 -23.63 3.36 22.54
CA PRO A 270 -23.93 2.05 21.98
C PRO A 270 -22.76 1.55 21.13
N VAL A 271 -22.35 0.31 21.37
CA VAL A 271 -21.25 -0.37 20.65
C VAL A 271 -21.84 -1.48 19.80
N LEU A 272 -21.48 -1.50 18.51
CA LEU A 272 -21.81 -2.60 17.60
C LEU A 272 -20.72 -3.67 17.71
N SER A 273 -21.11 -4.90 18.09
CA SER A 273 -20.18 -6.03 18.24
C SER A 273 -20.53 -7.16 17.28
N PHE A 274 -19.50 -7.76 16.67
CA PHE A 274 -19.56 -8.97 15.86
C PHE A 274 -18.77 -10.09 16.57
N PRO A 275 -19.12 -11.39 16.39
CA PRO A 275 -18.26 -12.48 16.83
C PRO A 275 -16.89 -12.39 16.12
N GLU A 276 -15.81 -12.22 16.88
CA GLU A 276 -14.44 -12.11 16.36
C GLU A 276 -13.85 -13.48 15.98
N ASN A 277 -13.07 -13.53 14.90
CA ASN A 277 -12.13 -14.62 14.63
C ASN A 277 -10.75 -14.24 15.20
N PRO A 278 -10.13 -15.04 16.09
CA PRO A 278 -8.85 -14.74 16.73
C PRO A 278 -7.63 -14.85 15.79
N ALA A 279 -7.81 -14.93 14.47
CA ALA A 279 -6.72 -14.89 13.52
C ALA A 279 -6.21 -13.45 13.34
N SER A 280 -5.57 -12.89 14.37
CA SER A 280 -4.74 -11.71 14.22
C SER A 280 -3.36 -12.00 14.76
N LEU A 281 -2.33 -11.72 13.97
CA LEU A 281 -1.03 -11.43 14.53
C LEU A 281 -1.16 -10.23 15.48
N ASP A 282 -0.28 -10.16 16.47
CA ASP A 282 -0.26 -9.04 17.42
C ASP A 282 0.15 -7.72 16.72
N ASN A 283 0.82 -7.81 15.56
CA ASN A 283 1.17 -6.67 14.71
C ASN A 283 0.32 -6.64 13.42
N LEU A 284 -0.51 -5.60 13.26
CA LEU A 284 -1.36 -5.41 12.08
C LEU A 284 -0.59 -4.88 10.85
N ASP A 285 0.62 -4.33 11.02
CA ASP A 285 1.41 -3.80 9.91
C ASP A 285 2.07 -4.93 9.11
N GLN A 286 2.26 -6.11 9.73
CA GLN A 286 2.73 -7.33 9.06
C GLN A 286 1.59 -8.15 8.42
N GLN A 287 0.37 -7.62 8.44
CA GLN A 287 -0.81 -8.24 7.87
C GLN A 287 -1.32 -7.40 6.71
N ALA A 288 -1.53 -8.04 5.56
CA ALA A 288 -1.98 -7.38 4.34
C ALA A 288 -3.44 -6.89 4.39
N PHE A 289 -4.35 -7.69 4.94
CA PHE A 289 -5.78 -7.44 4.85
C PHE A 289 -6.43 -7.25 6.21
N PHE A 290 -7.17 -6.15 6.36
CA PHE A 290 -7.90 -5.87 7.58
C PHE A 290 -9.19 -6.70 7.66
N ASP A 291 -9.94 -6.74 6.56
CA ASP A 291 -11.13 -7.59 6.39
C ASP A 291 -11.06 -8.39 5.08
N LEU A 292 -12.18 -8.96 4.64
CA LEU A 292 -12.23 -9.79 3.44
C LEU A 292 -11.84 -9.11 2.14
N VAL A 293 -11.97 -7.79 2.06
CA VAL A 293 -11.78 -7.02 0.82
C VAL A 293 -10.89 -5.79 1.01
N HIS A 294 -10.79 -5.28 2.23
CA HIS A 294 -10.06 -4.05 2.50
C HIS A 294 -8.66 -4.32 3.04
N PRO A 295 -7.63 -3.75 2.41
CA PRO A 295 -6.26 -3.82 2.91
C PRO A 295 -6.07 -3.07 4.24
N THR A 296 -5.06 -3.47 4.99
CA THR A 296 -4.59 -2.70 6.16
C THR A 296 -3.96 -1.37 5.74
N ALA A 297 -3.71 -0.51 6.72
CA ALA A 297 -3.00 0.75 6.55
C ALA A 297 -1.59 0.54 5.94
N ALA A 298 -0.96 -0.60 6.20
CA ALA A 298 0.35 -0.94 5.64
C ALA A 298 0.30 -1.13 4.12
N ILE A 299 -0.63 -1.92 3.57
CA ILE A 299 -0.82 -1.98 2.09
C ILE A 299 -1.25 -0.63 1.54
N GLN A 300 -2.07 0.13 2.27
CA GLN A 300 -2.45 1.48 1.85
C GLN A 300 -1.25 2.44 1.78
N GLY A 301 -0.25 2.26 2.66
CA GLY A 301 1.04 2.93 2.61
C GLY A 301 1.81 2.58 1.34
N VAL A 302 1.92 1.28 1.01
CA VAL A 302 2.57 0.82 -0.23
C VAL A 302 1.86 1.40 -1.46
N PHE A 303 0.52 1.40 -1.46
CA PHE A 303 -0.27 2.03 -2.52
C PHE A 303 -0.03 3.53 -2.61
N ALA A 304 0.15 4.23 -1.48
CA ALA A 304 0.43 5.66 -1.48
C ALA A 304 1.81 5.99 -2.05
N ALA A 305 2.84 5.25 -1.64
CA ALA A 305 4.20 5.41 -2.13
C ALA A 305 4.28 5.09 -3.62
N PHE A 306 3.72 3.94 -4.04
CA PHE A 306 3.62 3.57 -5.45
C PHE A 306 2.84 4.59 -6.29
N TYR A 307 1.73 5.11 -5.76
CA TYR A 307 0.95 6.16 -6.43
C TYR A 307 1.78 7.43 -6.60
N SER A 308 2.51 7.86 -5.57
CA SER A 308 3.35 9.07 -5.61
C SER A 308 4.46 8.91 -6.66
N GLU A 309 5.24 7.84 -6.55
CA GLU A 309 6.35 7.51 -7.45
C GLU A 309 5.88 7.34 -8.90
N SER A 310 4.71 6.74 -9.12
CA SER A 310 4.12 6.60 -10.47
C SER A 310 3.81 7.94 -11.14
N LEU A 311 3.70 9.03 -10.38
CA LEU A 311 3.39 10.37 -10.89
C LEU A 311 4.63 11.26 -11.02
N THR A 312 5.70 10.96 -10.29
CA THR A 312 6.91 11.79 -10.22
C THR A 312 8.11 11.18 -10.95
N SER A 313 8.12 9.87 -11.14
CA SER A 313 9.31 9.12 -11.53
C SER A 313 9.17 8.42 -12.90
N ASP A 314 10.30 8.08 -13.51
CA ASP A 314 10.33 7.27 -14.73
C ASP A 314 10.04 5.80 -14.36
N VAL A 315 8.83 5.32 -14.67
CA VAL A 315 8.38 3.98 -14.26
C VAL A 315 8.84 2.88 -15.23
N GLN A 316 9.53 1.85 -14.71
CA GLN A 316 9.82 0.59 -15.38
C GLN A 316 9.24 -0.59 -14.60
N ILE A 317 8.16 -1.17 -15.13
CA ILE A 317 7.51 -2.36 -14.60
C ILE A 317 7.84 -3.54 -15.52
N LEU A 318 8.48 -4.58 -14.98
CA LEU A 318 8.87 -5.78 -15.70
C LEU A 318 8.14 -7.03 -15.18
N GLY A 319 8.43 -8.19 -15.77
CA GLY A 319 7.67 -9.42 -15.57
C GLY A 319 8.52 -10.55 -15.00
N GLY A 320 8.01 -11.78 -15.05
CA GLY A 320 8.66 -12.93 -14.40
C GLY A 320 9.90 -13.54 -15.10
N ASP A 321 10.65 -12.76 -15.88
CA ASP A 321 11.84 -13.20 -16.61
C ASP A 321 13.11 -12.58 -16.02
N ASN A 322 14.29 -13.16 -16.30
CA ASN A 322 15.56 -12.53 -15.90
C ASN A 322 15.86 -11.30 -16.76
N ASP A 323 15.80 -10.12 -16.16
CA ASP A 323 15.85 -8.85 -16.84
C ASP A 323 17.17 -8.07 -16.63
N ILE A 324 17.45 -7.16 -17.58
CA ILE A 324 18.56 -6.20 -17.48
C ILE A 324 17.99 -4.80 -17.63
N ILE A 325 17.88 -4.11 -16.50
CA ILE A 325 17.24 -2.81 -16.37
C ILE A 325 18.29 -1.72 -16.32
N LYS A 326 18.04 -0.62 -17.03
CA LYS A 326 18.90 0.56 -16.98
C LYS A 326 18.05 1.79 -16.73
N GLY A 327 18.22 2.36 -15.55
CA GLY A 327 17.59 3.61 -15.16
C GLY A 327 18.13 4.82 -15.94
N SER A 328 17.56 5.98 -15.67
CA SER A 328 17.80 7.24 -16.33
C SER A 328 18.89 8.04 -15.58
N SER A 329 18.71 9.34 -15.37
CA SER A 329 19.48 10.16 -14.41
C SER A 329 18.52 11.10 -13.66
N ALA A 330 17.25 10.76 -13.71
CA ALA A 330 16.14 11.29 -12.96
C ALA A 330 15.59 10.11 -12.16
N ASP A 331 14.75 10.44 -11.19
CA ASP A 331 14.11 9.48 -10.29
C ASP A 331 13.40 8.39 -11.11
N ASP A 332 13.74 7.14 -10.87
CA ASP A 332 13.19 5.96 -11.52
C ASP A 332 12.40 5.11 -10.49
N LEU A 333 11.23 4.61 -10.89
CA LEU A 333 10.50 3.58 -10.14
C LEU A 333 10.64 2.24 -10.88
N VAL A 334 11.30 1.26 -10.26
CA VAL A 334 11.57 -0.05 -10.86
C VAL A 334 10.94 -1.17 -10.05
N LEU A 335 10.13 -1.98 -10.73
CA LEU A 335 9.60 -3.24 -10.23
C LEU A 335 10.14 -4.33 -11.15
N ALA A 336 11.18 -5.04 -10.70
CA ALA A 336 11.88 -6.04 -11.51
C ALA A 336 11.07 -7.35 -11.59
N GLY A 337 10.48 -7.78 -10.47
CA GLY A 337 9.43 -8.78 -10.44
C GLY A 337 9.95 -10.14 -10.05
N ALA A 338 9.77 -11.15 -10.90
CA ALA A 338 10.33 -12.47 -10.65
C ALA A 338 11.44 -12.77 -11.66
N GLY A 339 12.51 -13.42 -11.25
CA GLY A 339 13.67 -13.62 -12.10
C GLY A 339 14.95 -13.39 -11.33
N ASN A 340 16.09 -13.58 -11.99
CA ASN A 340 17.38 -13.16 -11.46
C ASN A 340 17.79 -11.89 -12.22
N ASP A 341 17.45 -10.75 -11.67
CA ASP A 341 17.45 -9.48 -12.35
C ASP A 341 18.74 -8.69 -12.13
N ARG A 342 19.03 -7.82 -13.10
CA ARG A 342 20.16 -6.89 -13.03
C ARG A 342 19.66 -5.49 -13.25
N VAL A 343 19.48 -4.77 -12.16
CA VAL A 343 19.05 -3.38 -12.16
C VAL A 343 20.27 -2.48 -12.02
N ARG A 344 20.43 -1.53 -12.95
CA ARG A 344 21.45 -0.50 -12.84
C ARG A 344 20.84 0.85 -13.13
N LEU A 345 20.45 1.52 -12.06
CA LEU A 345 20.01 2.91 -12.09
C LEU A 345 21.25 3.81 -12.16
N LYS A 346 21.07 5.13 -12.12
CA LYS A 346 22.23 6.03 -12.22
C LYS A 346 22.19 7.19 -11.26
N GLY A 347 21.14 7.98 -11.33
CA GLY A 347 21.09 9.22 -10.59
C GLY A 347 19.64 9.68 -10.47
N GLY A 348 19.33 10.44 -9.44
CA GLY A 348 17.93 10.63 -9.03
C GLY A 348 17.71 9.91 -7.71
N ASP A 349 16.64 10.25 -7.01
CA ASP A 349 16.24 9.55 -5.79
C ASP A 349 15.33 8.39 -6.23
N ASP A 350 15.91 7.21 -6.41
CA ASP A 350 15.27 6.08 -7.10
C ASP A 350 14.53 5.14 -6.12
N VAL A 351 13.51 4.42 -6.61
CA VAL A 351 12.89 3.28 -5.90
C VAL A 351 13.04 2.02 -6.72
N ALA A 352 13.68 0.98 -6.16
CA ALA A 352 13.92 -0.29 -6.84
C ALA A 352 13.48 -1.49 -5.99
N LEU A 353 12.58 -2.29 -6.54
CA LEU A 353 12.11 -3.55 -5.95
C LEU A 353 12.60 -4.72 -6.84
N GLY A 354 13.45 -5.59 -6.28
CA GLY A 354 13.97 -6.80 -6.94
C GLY A 354 12.87 -7.84 -7.10
N GLY A 355 12.37 -8.34 -5.96
CA GLY A 355 11.24 -9.25 -5.93
C GLY A 355 11.72 -10.70 -5.76
N LEU A 356 11.19 -11.63 -6.56
CA LEU A 356 11.53 -13.04 -6.44
C LEU A 356 12.74 -13.43 -7.28
N GLY A 357 13.78 -13.98 -6.66
CA GLY A 357 14.95 -14.58 -7.30
C GLY A 357 16.22 -13.83 -6.93
N ASN A 358 17.35 -14.26 -7.48
CA ASN A 358 18.66 -13.75 -7.07
C ASN A 358 19.03 -12.51 -7.88
N ASP A 359 18.79 -11.34 -7.28
CA ASP A 359 18.87 -10.05 -7.91
C ASP A 359 20.20 -9.34 -7.66
N THR A 360 20.50 -8.39 -8.55
CA THR A 360 21.62 -7.47 -8.35
C THR A 360 21.17 -6.07 -8.71
N ILE A 361 21.09 -5.20 -7.71
CA ILE A 361 20.63 -3.82 -7.85
C ILE A 361 21.79 -2.85 -7.56
N PHE A 362 22.01 -1.92 -8.49
CA PHE A 362 22.88 -0.76 -8.31
C PHE A 362 22.03 0.50 -8.45
N ALA A 363 21.77 1.21 -7.36
CA ALA A 363 20.90 2.39 -7.34
C ALA A 363 21.61 3.65 -7.85
N GLY A 364 22.83 3.91 -7.38
CA GLY A 364 23.77 4.81 -8.05
C GLY A 364 23.99 6.11 -7.30
N SER A 365 23.22 7.17 -7.55
CA SER A 365 23.45 8.45 -6.87
C SER A 365 22.18 9.23 -6.61
N GLY A 366 21.98 9.67 -5.38
CA GLY A 366 20.68 10.17 -4.92
C GLY A 366 20.34 9.40 -3.65
N ASP A 367 19.27 9.80 -2.98
CA ASP A 367 18.82 9.13 -1.76
C ASP A 367 17.83 8.00 -2.15
N ASP A 368 18.37 6.80 -2.41
CA ASP A 368 17.66 5.70 -3.05
C ASP A 368 16.93 4.80 -2.03
N ILE A 369 15.81 4.17 -2.43
CA ILE A 369 15.11 3.11 -1.69
C ILE A 369 15.21 1.81 -2.48
N VAL A 370 15.78 0.78 -1.86
CA VAL A 370 16.02 -0.53 -2.48
C VAL A 370 15.45 -1.64 -1.60
N SER A 371 14.55 -2.45 -2.15
CA SER A 371 14.15 -3.75 -1.58
C SER A 371 14.67 -4.84 -2.52
N LEU A 372 15.52 -5.73 -2.01
CA LEU A 372 16.05 -6.83 -2.82
C LEU A 372 15.02 -7.95 -2.98
N GLY A 373 14.29 -8.30 -1.92
CA GLY A 373 13.16 -9.22 -1.98
C GLY A 373 13.57 -10.62 -1.53
N SER A 374 13.08 -11.66 -2.20
CA SER A 374 13.40 -13.06 -1.87
C SER A 374 14.45 -13.62 -2.82
N GLY A 375 15.65 -13.88 -2.34
CA GLY A 375 16.76 -14.43 -3.13
C GLY A 375 18.06 -14.38 -2.34
N ASP A 376 19.12 -14.97 -2.90
CA ASP A 376 20.46 -14.59 -2.43
C ASP A 376 20.91 -13.37 -3.26
N ASP A 377 20.74 -12.17 -2.71
CA ASP A 377 20.77 -10.92 -3.46
C ASP A 377 22.01 -10.07 -3.22
N ILE A 378 22.19 -9.06 -4.09
CA ILE A 378 23.26 -8.07 -3.95
C ILE A 378 22.71 -6.66 -4.20
N GLY A 379 22.71 -5.82 -3.17
CA GLY A 379 22.30 -4.42 -3.24
C GLY A 379 23.47 -3.45 -3.07
N PHE A 380 23.55 -2.44 -3.95
CA PHE A 380 24.48 -1.32 -3.84
C PHE A 380 23.69 -0.01 -3.88
N GLY A 381 23.72 0.76 -2.79
CA GLY A 381 23.12 2.10 -2.71
C GLY A 381 23.90 3.07 -3.59
N GLY A 382 25.13 3.40 -3.21
CA GLY A 382 26.04 4.19 -4.03
C GLY A 382 26.43 5.49 -3.35
N ASN A 383 26.05 6.64 -3.93
CA ASN A 383 26.27 7.93 -3.28
C ASN A 383 24.93 8.55 -2.89
N GLY A 384 24.75 8.93 -1.63
CA GLY A 384 23.51 9.47 -1.12
C GLY A 384 23.18 8.80 0.21
N ASN A 385 22.07 9.18 0.83
CA ASN A 385 21.60 8.51 2.03
C ASN A 385 20.58 7.46 1.60
N ASP A 386 21.04 6.23 1.43
CA ASP A 386 20.25 5.16 0.82
C ASP A 386 19.53 4.33 1.90
N VAL A 387 18.37 3.77 1.58
CA VAL A 387 17.70 2.73 2.36
C VAL A 387 17.73 1.43 1.57
N ILE A 388 18.34 0.38 2.13
CA ILE A 388 18.45 -0.93 1.47
C ILE A 388 17.93 -2.01 2.41
N ALA A 389 16.94 -2.78 1.97
CA ALA A 389 16.43 -3.96 2.64
C ALA A 389 16.84 -5.24 1.91
N GLY A 390 17.44 -6.20 2.63
CA GLY A 390 17.84 -7.50 2.08
C GLY A 390 16.64 -8.40 1.78
N GLY A 391 15.72 -8.54 2.73
CA GLY A 391 14.55 -9.38 2.54
C GLY A 391 14.83 -10.82 2.95
N VAL A 392 14.63 -11.80 2.08
CA VAL A 392 14.74 -13.24 2.40
C VAL A 392 15.81 -13.92 1.55
N GLY A 393 16.85 -14.43 2.20
CA GLY A 393 17.94 -15.21 1.60
C GLY A 393 19.28 -14.64 2.03
N ASN A 394 20.41 -15.14 1.51
CA ASN A 394 21.72 -14.70 1.99
C ASN A 394 22.22 -13.52 1.17
N ASP A 395 22.07 -12.32 1.74
CA ASP A 395 22.22 -11.07 1.02
C ASP A 395 23.56 -10.41 1.27
N LEU A 396 23.94 -9.57 0.31
CA LEU A 396 25.07 -8.66 0.40
C LEU A 396 24.59 -7.23 0.20
N LEU A 397 24.54 -6.47 1.29
CA LEU A 397 24.11 -5.06 1.29
C LEU A 397 25.34 -4.15 1.36
N LEU A 398 25.43 -3.18 0.44
CA LEU A 398 26.47 -2.16 0.44
C LEU A 398 25.82 -0.78 0.35
N GLY A 399 25.85 0.00 1.43
CA GLY A 399 25.36 1.38 1.46
C GLY A 399 26.17 2.27 0.52
N GLY A 400 27.45 2.46 0.84
CA GLY A 400 28.37 3.18 -0.03
C GLY A 400 28.87 4.45 0.63
N SER A 401 28.43 5.61 0.16
CA SER A 401 28.78 6.89 0.74
C SER A 401 27.56 7.75 1.03
N GLY A 402 27.51 8.32 2.22
CA GLY A 402 26.35 8.99 2.76
C GLY A 402 25.94 8.26 4.04
N ASN A 403 24.86 8.69 4.67
CA ASN A 403 24.39 8.05 5.89
C ASN A 403 23.31 7.04 5.53
N ASP A 404 23.70 5.78 5.39
CA ASP A 404 22.83 4.75 4.83
C ASP A 404 22.05 4.01 5.93
N VAL A 405 20.87 3.49 5.59
CA VAL A 405 20.08 2.57 6.42
C VAL A 405 20.03 1.21 5.74
N LEU A 406 20.58 0.20 6.42
CA LEU A 406 20.67 -1.17 5.92
C LEU A 406 19.82 -2.08 6.81
N VAL A 407 18.69 -2.56 6.27
CA VAL A 407 17.78 -3.50 6.93
C VAL A 407 18.15 -4.91 6.49
N ASP A 408 18.52 -5.74 7.45
CA ASP A 408 19.14 -7.06 7.24
C ASP A 408 18.19 -8.02 6.52
N GLY A 409 17.16 -8.52 7.23
CA GLY A 409 16.21 -9.50 6.72
C GLY A 409 16.37 -10.88 7.36
N LEU A 410 15.90 -11.90 6.65
CA LEU A 410 16.04 -13.31 7.00
C LEU A 410 17.14 -13.94 6.14
N GLY A 411 18.21 -14.45 6.75
CA GLY A 411 19.27 -15.04 5.96
C GLY A 411 20.57 -15.10 6.72
N SER A 412 21.69 -15.39 6.06
CA SER A 412 23.02 -15.16 6.64
C SER A 412 23.71 -14.07 5.85
N ASP A 413 23.57 -12.86 6.38
CA ASP A 413 23.70 -11.65 5.58
C ASP A 413 25.01 -10.92 5.89
N ARG A 414 25.40 -10.07 4.94
CA ARG A 414 26.58 -9.22 5.09
C ARG A 414 26.24 -7.81 4.67
N ALA A 415 26.22 -6.90 5.65
CA ALA A 415 25.93 -5.50 5.42
C ALA A 415 27.17 -4.64 5.65
N PHE A 416 27.46 -3.74 4.70
CA PHE A 416 28.57 -2.80 4.72
C PHE A 416 28.02 -1.38 4.56
N GLY A 417 28.16 -0.54 5.59
CA GLY A 417 27.72 0.86 5.56
C GLY A 417 28.60 1.68 4.62
N GLY A 418 29.90 1.71 4.90
CA GLY A 418 30.89 2.33 4.03
C GLY A 418 31.43 3.60 4.62
N SER A 419 31.00 4.76 4.11
CA SER A 419 31.41 6.06 4.66
C SER A 419 30.23 6.96 4.94
N GLY A 420 30.18 7.48 6.17
CA GLY A 420 29.04 8.21 6.70
C GLY A 420 28.71 7.63 8.06
N ASP A 421 27.69 8.20 8.71
CA ASP A 421 27.18 7.66 9.95
C ASP A 421 26.03 6.70 9.61
N ASP A 422 26.35 5.40 9.50
CA ASP A 422 25.45 4.40 8.95
C ASP A 422 24.60 3.72 10.04
N VAL A 423 23.40 3.29 9.65
CA VAL A 423 22.44 2.59 10.50
C VAL A 423 22.21 1.19 9.95
N PHE A 424 22.25 0.20 10.84
CA PHE A 424 21.88 -1.17 10.56
C PHE A 424 20.66 -1.53 11.40
N VAL A 425 19.66 -2.18 10.80
CA VAL A 425 18.48 -2.69 11.50
C VAL A 425 18.48 -4.20 11.41
N TYR A 426 18.64 -4.85 12.57
CA TYR A 426 18.54 -6.29 12.71
C TYR A 426 17.25 -6.65 13.45
N SER A 427 16.49 -7.57 12.88
CA SER A 427 15.31 -8.15 13.50
C SER A 427 15.51 -9.63 13.76
N GLU A 428 15.28 -10.07 14.99
CA GLU A 428 15.32 -11.49 15.31
C GLU A 428 14.33 -12.24 14.41
N ALA A 429 14.80 -13.32 13.77
CA ALA A 429 14.03 -14.09 12.79
C ALA A 429 12.61 -14.45 13.25
N SER A 430 12.42 -14.75 14.55
CA SER A 430 11.12 -15.10 15.11
C SER A 430 10.08 -13.97 15.08
N LEU A 431 10.52 -12.71 15.01
CA LEU A 431 9.68 -11.51 14.87
C LEU A 431 9.30 -11.22 13.42
N ILE A 432 10.08 -11.74 12.47
CA ILE A 432 9.92 -11.50 11.04
C ILE A 432 9.62 -12.77 10.23
N GLY A 433 8.96 -13.76 10.86
CA GLY A 433 8.42 -14.94 10.17
C GLY A 433 9.41 -16.10 9.94
N GLY A 434 10.64 -15.99 10.44
CA GLY A 434 11.65 -17.03 10.37
C GLY A 434 11.32 -18.28 11.18
N THR A 435 11.79 -19.45 10.71
CA THR A 435 11.38 -20.78 11.23
C THR A 435 12.35 -21.40 12.24
N GLY A 436 13.27 -20.60 12.80
CA GLY A 436 14.22 -21.04 13.84
C GLY A 436 15.53 -21.61 13.29
N GLU A 437 15.90 -21.28 12.05
CA GLU A 437 17.25 -21.52 11.54
C GLU A 437 18.27 -20.61 12.25
N SER A 438 19.51 -21.07 12.36
CA SER A 438 20.59 -20.26 12.94
C SER A 438 21.29 -19.48 11.85
N TYR A 439 20.97 -18.20 11.78
CA TYR A 439 21.55 -17.22 10.89
C TYR A 439 22.90 -16.68 11.38
N ARG A 440 23.66 -16.06 10.48
CA ARG A 440 25.01 -15.57 10.75
C ARG A 440 25.26 -14.28 10.02
N ASP A 441 24.88 -13.18 10.66
CA ASP A 441 24.92 -11.87 10.03
C ASP A 441 26.18 -11.11 10.44
N SER A 442 26.71 -10.32 9.50
CA SER A 442 27.94 -9.56 9.71
C SER A 442 27.76 -8.11 9.28
N PHE A 443 27.88 -7.21 10.26
CA PHE A 443 27.73 -5.77 10.08
C PHE A 443 29.09 -5.09 10.11
N PHE A 444 29.39 -4.33 9.05
CA PHE A 444 30.62 -3.56 8.90
C PHE A 444 30.25 -2.09 8.72
N GLY A 445 30.34 -1.27 9.77
CA GLY A 445 30.00 0.16 9.69
C GLY A 445 30.93 0.90 8.75
N GLY A 446 32.20 0.99 9.13
CA GLY A 446 33.24 1.48 8.23
C GLY A 446 33.84 2.78 8.71
N ARG A 447 33.62 3.88 7.99
CA ARG A 447 34.09 5.22 8.36
C ARG A 447 32.91 6.08 8.79
N GLY A 448 32.85 6.38 10.07
CA GLY A 448 31.92 7.35 10.64
C GLY A 448 31.59 6.92 12.05
N HIS A 449 30.40 7.25 12.49
CA HIS A 449 29.83 6.73 13.72
C HIS A 449 28.62 5.88 13.41
N ASP A 450 28.80 4.56 13.46
CA ASP A 450 27.85 3.60 12.95
C ASP A 450 27.01 2.99 14.10
N THR A 451 25.73 2.77 13.82
CA THR A 451 24.75 2.31 14.81
C THR A 451 24.07 1.03 14.35
N LEU A 452 24.02 0.01 15.23
CA LEU A 452 23.23 -1.20 15.04
C LEU A 452 22.01 -1.18 15.96
N PHE A 453 20.82 -1.15 15.39
CA PHE A 453 19.57 -1.36 16.09
C PHE A 453 19.18 -2.84 16.09
N LEU A 454 18.65 -3.29 17.23
CA LEU A 454 18.29 -4.68 17.49
C LEU A 454 16.83 -4.76 17.92
N ALA A 455 15.97 -5.29 17.04
CA ALA A 455 14.63 -5.73 17.39
C ALA A 455 14.70 -7.21 17.81
N LEU A 456 14.53 -7.47 19.10
CA LEU A 456 14.70 -8.80 19.69
C LEU A 456 13.48 -9.18 20.49
N THR A 457 13.23 -10.48 20.62
CA THR A 457 12.28 -10.94 21.65
C THR A 457 12.82 -10.60 23.04
N GLU A 458 11.91 -10.41 24.01
CA GLU A 458 12.29 -10.13 25.40
C GLU A 458 13.26 -11.18 25.95
N ALA A 459 13.01 -12.46 25.66
CA ALA A 459 13.86 -13.55 26.10
C ALA A 459 15.29 -13.46 25.52
N THR A 460 15.41 -13.11 24.23
CA THR A 460 16.71 -12.93 23.57
C THR A 460 17.46 -11.73 24.11
N ARG A 461 16.74 -10.62 24.33
CA ARG A 461 17.32 -9.41 24.94
C ARG A 461 17.86 -9.69 26.33
N GLU A 462 17.08 -10.32 27.20
CA GLU A 462 17.52 -10.69 28.56
C GLU A 462 18.82 -11.52 28.51
N MET A 463 18.96 -12.43 27.54
CA MET A 463 20.19 -13.21 27.36
C MET A 463 21.42 -12.35 26.98
N ILE A 464 21.25 -11.30 26.18
CA ILE A 464 22.35 -10.39 25.82
C ILE A 464 22.71 -9.48 27.00
N GLU A 465 21.71 -8.92 27.69
CA GLU A 465 21.94 -7.98 28.79
C GLU A 465 22.66 -8.60 29.99
N VAL A 466 22.52 -9.91 30.21
CA VAL A 466 23.25 -10.65 31.25
C VAL A 466 24.63 -11.17 30.81
N ALA A 467 25.00 -11.00 29.54
CA ALA A 467 26.32 -11.39 29.05
C ALA A 467 27.42 -10.46 29.63
N ASP A 468 28.66 -10.97 29.68
CA ASP A 468 29.81 -10.19 30.19
C ASP A 468 30.06 -8.89 29.38
N ASP A 469 29.71 -8.91 28.08
CA ASP A 469 29.77 -7.79 27.15
C ASP A 469 28.74 -8.02 26.02
N ILE A 470 28.16 -6.93 25.50
CA ILE A 470 27.10 -6.98 24.48
C ILE A 470 27.54 -7.73 23.23
N ARG A 471 28.79 -7.59 22.77
CA ARG A 471 29.28 -8.26 21.57
C ARG A 471 29.46 -9.76 21.75
N THR A 472 29.71 -10.21 22.98
CA THR A 472 29.69 -11.64 23.32
C THR A 472 28.25 -12.18 23.23
N GLY A 473 27.27 -11.40 23.71
CA GLY A 473 25.85 -11.72 23.53
C GLY A 473 25.47 -11.82 22.05
N LEU A 474 25.84 -10.83 21.25
CA LEU A 474 25.61 -10.82 19.79
C LEU A 474 26.25 -12.03 19.09
N ALA A 475 27.48 -12.39 19.42
CA ALA A 475 28.15 -13.55 18.84
C ALA A 475 27.41 -14.87 19.13
N ASN A 476 26.71 -14.98 20.27
CA ASN A 476 25.88 -16.14 20.58
C ASN A 476 24.61 -16.21 19.71
N LEU A 477 24.14 -15.07 19.20
CA LEU A 477 23.07 -14.99 18.20
C LEU A 477 23.54 -15.23 16.77
N GLY A 478 24.85 -15.41 16.56
CA GLY A 478 25.43 -15.54 15.23
C GLY A 478 25.86 -14.21 14.61
N LEU A 479 25.68 -13.09 15.31
CA LEU A 479 25.97 -11.76 14.81
C LEU A 479 27.43 -11.37 15.05
N SER A 480 28.04 -10.77 14.02
CA SER A 480 29.37 -10.18 14.12
C SER A 480 29.34 -8.70 13.73
N THR A 481 30.08 -7.89 14.46
CA THR A 481 30.09 -6.43 14.28
C THR A 481 31.53 -5.92 14.16
N HIS A 482 31.76 -5.06 13.18
CA HIS A 482 33.05 -4.47 12.86
C HIS A 482 32.88 -2.97 12.62
N SER A 483 33.62 -2.14 13.36
CA SER A 483 33.46 -0.68 13.30
C SER A 483 32.00 -0.26 13.48
N ILE A 484 31.37 -0.76 14.55
CA ILE A 484 30.04 -0.32 14.99
C ILE A 484 30.25 0.34 16.34
N GLU A 485 30.01 1.64 16.43
CA GLU A 485 30.26 2.44 17.64
C GLU A 485 29.11 2.33 18.63
N THR A 486 27.87 2.28 18.14
CA THR A 486 26.66 2.22 18.96
C THR A 486 25.82 0.99 18.67
N ILE A 487 25.30 0.36 19.72
CA ILE A 487 24.34 -0.75 19.63
C ILE A 487 23.15 -0.40 20.51
N GLN A 488 21.95 -0.44 19.96
CA GLN A 488 20.71 -0.03 20.61
C GLN A 488 19.62 -1.09 20.47
N PHE A 489 18.89 -1.36 21.55
CA PHE A 489 17.69 -2.20 21.51
C PHE A 489 16.48 -1.36 21.10
N ILE A 490 15.62 -1.94 20.28
CA ILE A 490 14.29 -1.41 19.94
C ILE A 490 13.29 -2.06 20.88
N GLU A 491 12.62 -1.27 21.72
CA GLU A 491 11.54 -1.74 22.62
C GLU A 491 10.16 -1.56 21.98
N SER A 492 10.04 -0.58 21.10
CA SER A 492 8.83 -0.28 20.33
C SER A 492 9.17 0.42 19.02
N PRO A 493 8.24 0.45 18.04
CA PRO A 493 8.41 1.26 16.84
C PRO A 493 8.70 2.74 17.13
N ALA A 494 8.25 3.24 18.29
CA ALA A 494 8.56 4.62 18.71
C ALA A 494 10.05 4.86 18.97
N ASP A 495 10.86 3.83 19.24
CA ASP A 495 12.31 3.99 19.42
C ASP A 495 13.02 4.25 18.08
N LEU A 496 12.39 3.83 16.97
CA LEU A 496 12.81 4.17 15.61
C LEU A 496 12.47 5.62 15.25
N SER A 497 11.70 6.36 16.07
CA SER A 497 11.56 7.82 15.87
C SER A 497 12.90 8.56 15.99
N SER A 498 13.91 7.95 16.63
CA SER A 498 15.27 8.49 16.60
C SER A 498 15.97 8.33 15.26
N LEU A 499 15.47 7.44 14.38
CA LEU A 499 15.78 7.36 12.96
C LEU A 499 15.00 8.39 12.13
N GLU A 500 14.52 9.50 12.72
CA GLU A 500 14.03 10.70 12.02
C GLU A 500 15.14 11.30 11.10
N ILE A 501 15.58 10.55 10.08
CA ILE A 501 16.66 10.87 9.15
C ILE A 501 16.03 11.14 7.76
N GLY A 502 14.99 11.96 7.74
CA GLY A 502 14.46 12.57 6.52
C GLY A 502 13.27 11.88 5.87
N ALA A 503 12.78 12.49 4.78
CA ALA A 503 11.56 12.10 4.10
C ALA A 503 11.65 10.70 3.46
N ARG A 504 12.84 10.27 3.01
CA ARG A 504 13.03 8.98 2.33
C ARG A 504 12.88 7.78 3.25
N ILE A 505 13.32 7.86 4.50
CA ILE A 505 13.07 6.80 5.49
C ILE A 505 11.58 6.64 5.77
N ALA A 506 10.86 7.77 5.95
CA ALA A 506 9.42 7.72 6.17
C ALA A 506 8.68 7.13 4.97
N GLU A 507 9.21 7.29 3.76
CA GLU A 507 8.69 6.63 2.57
C GLU A 507 9.06 5.14 2.51
N ALA A 508 10.28 4.74 2.90
CA ALA A 508 10.69 3.34 2.96
C ALA A 508 9.84 2.53 3.97
N ASP A 509 9.42 3.17 5.07
CA ASP A 509 8.44 2.60 6.02
C ASP A 509 7.09 2.34 5.33
N LEU A 510 6.61 3.25 4.47
CA LEU A 510 5.39 3.03 3.68
C LEU A 510 5.53 1.87 2.69
N TRP A 511 6.73 1.62 2.17
CA TRP A 511 7.03 0.44 1.36
C TRP A 511 7.09 -0.87 2.19
N GLY A 512 7.04 -0.78 3.52
CA GLY A 512 7.09 -1.92 4.45
C GLY A 512 8.49 -2.44 4.71
N LEU A 513 9.52 -1.59 4.54
CA LEU A 513 10.93 -2.01 4.61
C LEU A 513 11.56 -1.88 6.00
N ILE A 514 11.00 -1.08 6.91
CA ILE A 514 11.62 -0.71 8.20
C ILE A 514 10.92 -1.35 9.39
#